data_AF-A0A7W8E7Q6-F1
#
_entry.id   AF-A0A7W8E7Q6-F1
#
_cell.length_a   1.000
_cell.length_b   1.000
_cell.length_c   1.000
_cell.angle_alpha   90.00
_cell.angle_beta   90.00
_cell.angle_gamma   90.00
#
_symmetry.space_group_name_H-M   'P 1'
#
loop_
_entity.id
_entity.type
_entity.pdbx_description
1 polymer ?
#
loop_
_entity_poly.entity_id
_entity_poly.type
_entity_poly.pdbx_seq_one_letter_code
_entity_poly.pdbx_strand_id
1 'polypeptide(L)'
;MSPRRTLLCLTTVSLMLFLPGADLAQQGSRAEAPVSGKGVALTLPASSVFPVSTNTPQYIASTPYTAQPSIAPNDVSSGDAGSSDGRVIDPDANDNYEDRIGSTNVPMDSWIYPALERLSSMGLIPFQSVSIRPWTRQECRRQVQQAKDILLGVHGHYYDVSDSIKLEAENLIPQLDSALQEPNESSEAVLESGYAREGTIAGPALTDGFHFGQTWRNDYGRPLGRGNSAIAGFSVRAVHGHFFFFDRQELQQAPTTPPITAADSALFYSLDDFPFAVPSNPPPVPVTPALAAYVRQRPLELYAGAAFGGFALSFGKQELFWGPTTMGPLSFSSNAEPTYNLQLVATRPHPFPIFPTLGTYRFDLVFGKLSGHHYPARPYFNGEKADFTFGRTFEMSFTRWSILWGVGHPMTLGSLKTNLFSSTSTGCGFGYGDRCDPGDRKSGFDFRLHVPGLRNYVTLYADSYADDEPSPIDAPRRVVWHPGIYLPRLPYLPHMDFRFEAASSEELSQDEGGTRFFINNQYRDGNTNKGFLLGNAVGRDARALEGRTGYWFSARTRVEAGYRQTKTSSLFLPGGGTTTDGFLNASYAFNREWSLQVFTQYERFLIPAYLPGSQHNTSGWFQITWDPSRSIFSH
;
A
#
# COMPACT_ATOMS: atom_id res chain seq x y z
N MET A 1 24.01 49.10 -33.96
CA MET A 1 22.61 48.85 -34.37
C MET A 1 22.25 47.41 -34.03
N SER A 2 21.08 47.19 -33.44
CA SER A 2 20.44 45.89 -33.11
C SER A 2 21.17 44.93 -32.13
N PRO A 3 20.50 44.38 -31.09
CA PRO A 3 21.11 43.52 -30.08
C PRO A 3 20.76 42.02 -30.20
N ARG A 4 21.53 41.16 -29.52
CA ARG A 4 21.14 39.76 -29.23
C ARG A 4 20.34 39.69 -27.92
N ARG A 5 19.36 38.78 -27.87
CA ARG A 5 18.63 38.43 -26.64
C ARG A 5 19.41 37.36 -25.86
N THR A 6 19.48 37.50 -24.54
CA THR A 6 19.83 36.42 -23.60
C THR A 6 18.76 36.36 -22.53
N LEU A 7 18.29 35.14 -22.22
CA LEU A 7 17.19 34.90 -21.28
C LEU A 7 17.71 34.91 -19.84
N LEU A 8 17.01 35.59 -18.93
CA LEU A 8 17.29 35.53 -17.50
C LEU A 8 16.65 34.28 -16.88
N CYS A 9 17.38 33.54 -16.07
CA CYS A 9 16.84 32.51 -15.19
C CYS A 9 17.34 32.81 -13.77
N LEU A 10 16.40 33.04 -12.83
CA LEU A 10 16.71 33.48 -11.48
C LEU A 10 15.62 32.98 -10.52
N THR A 11 15.91 31.88 -9.83
CA THR A 11 15.12 31.35 -8.71
C THR A 11 16.08 30.96 -7.59
N THR A 12 16.29 31.88 -6.66
CA THR A 12 17.06 31.64 -5.44
C THR A 12 16.10 31.76 -4.26
N VAL A 13 15.63 30.62 -3.74
CA VAL A 13 14.79 30.60 -2.53
C VAL A 13 15.70 30.44 -1.32
N SER A 14 15.96 31.52 -0.60
CA SER A 14 16.64 31.47 0.70
C SER A 14 15.61 31.26 1.81
N LEU A 15 15.72 30.13 2.50
CA LEU A 15 14.90 29.81 3.68
C LEU A 15 15.57 30.39 4.94
N MET A 16 15.05 31.51 5.47
CA MET A 16 15.46 32.02 6.78
C MET A 16 14.68 31.32 7.89
N LEU A 17 15.40 30.64 8.78
CA LEU A 17 14.88 30.11 10.04
C LEU A 17 14.75 31.25 11.07
N PHE A 18 13.53 31.53 11.52
CA PHE A 18 13.29 32.38 12.70
C PHE A 18 13.00 31.50 13.92
N LEU A 19 13.86 31.60 14.93
CA LEU A 19 13.61 31.11 16.29
C LEU A 19 12.98 32.24 17.12
N PRO A 20 11.87 32.02 17.84
CA PRO A 20 11.41 32.97 18.85
C PRO A 20 12.24 32.81 20.13
N GLY A 21 12.86 33.91 20.58
CA GLY A 21 13.51 33.97 21.88
C GLY A 21 12.49 34.00 23.02
N ALA A 22 12.83 33.40 24.15
CA ALA A 22 12.07 33.52 25.39
C ALA A 22 12.52 34.77 26.16
N ASP A 23 11.57 35.55 26.66
CA ASP A 23 11.83 36.71 27.53
C ASP A 23 11.31 36.47 28.95
N LEU A 24 12.02 36.99 29.94
CA LEU A 24 11.75 36.76 31.37
C LEU A 24 10.70 37.73 31.95
N ALA A 25 9.92 37.25 32.90
CA ALA A 25 9.36 38.09 33.97
C ALA A 25 9.23 37.33 35.30
N GLN A 26 9.75 37.93 36.38
CA GLN A 26 9.43 37.61 37.79
C GLN A 26 8.00 38.13 38.11
N GLN A 27 7.24 37.84 39.16
CA GLN A 27 7.40 37.20 40.50
C GLN A 27 5.95 36.84 40.99
N GLY A 28 5.60 35.95 41.92
CA GLY A 28 6.34 34.98 42.77
C GLY A 28 5.81 34.96 44.21
N SER A 29 4.99 33.96 44.63
CA SER A 29 4.45 33.82 46.00
C SER A 29 4.60 32.40 46.60
N ARG A 30 4.63 32.35 47.94
CA ARG A 30 4.75 31.15 48.83
C ARG A 30 3.55 30.16 48.68
N ALA A 31 3.58 28.90 49.14
CA ALA A 31 4.37 28.28 50.23
C ALA A 31 4.55 26.74 50.10
N GLU A 32 5.59 26.24 50.80
CA GLU A 32 5.72 24.94 51.53
C GLU A 32 5.55 23.56 50.84
N ALA A 33 6.46 22.65 51.22
CA ALA A 33 6.51 21.21 50.87
C ALA A 33 6.30 20.34 52.14
N PRO A 34 6.11 19.01 52.01
CA PRO A 34 7.24 18.06 52.13
C PRO A 34 7.30 16.99 51.00
N VAL A 35 8.49 16.55 50.52
CA VAL A 35 9.27 15.35 50.94
C VAL A 35 8.48 14.01 50.75
N SER A 36 8.95 12.94 50.09
CA SER A 36 10.25 12.52 49.49
C SER A 36 10.02 11.43 48.41
N GLY A 37 10.87 11.31 47.40
CA GLY A 37 10.83 10.18 46.45
C GLY A 37 12.03 10.11 45.50
N LYS A 38 13.06 9.34 45.87
CA LYS A 38 14.36 9.17 45.17
C LYS A 38 14.27 9.09 43.64
N GLY A 39 14.89 10.03 42.94
CA GLY A 39 15.19 9.91 41.51
C GLY A 39 16.45 9.09 41.25
N VAL A 40 16.46 8.33 40.15
CA VAL A 40 17.66 7.73 39.55
C VAL A 40 17.99 8.53 38.31
N ALA A 41 19.10 9.28 38.33
CA ALA A 41 19.57 10.03 37.18
C ALA A 41 20.52 9.18 36.34
N LEU A 42 20.16 8.91 35.08
CA LEU A 42 21.07 8.40 34.07
C LEU A 42 21.65 9.57 33.28
N THR A 43 22.91 9.89 33.54
CA THR A 43 23.67 10.91 32.80
C THR A 43 24.07 10.40 31.42
N LEU A 44 23.68 11.13 30.37
CA LEU A 44 24.18 10.96 29.01
C LEU A 44 25.64 11.47 28.93
N PRO A 45 26.58 10.73 28.30
CA PRO A 45 27.92 11.25 28.02
C PRO A 45 27.89 12.28 26.88
N ALA A 46 28.74 13.30 26.99
CA ALA A 46 28.76 14.45 26.08
C ALA A 46 29.43 14.15 24.72
N SER A 47 29.09 14.99 23.75
CA SER A 47 29.60 14.98 22.38
C SER A 47 31.14 15.06 22.30
N SER A 48 31.75 14.16 21.52
CA SER A 48 33.17 14.26 21.15
C SER A 48 33.36 15.00 19.83
N VAL A 49 34.29 15.96 19.83
CA VAL A 49 34.66 16.78 18.67
C VAL A 49 35.72 16.04 17.84
N PHE A 50 35.52 15.95 16.52
CA PHE A 50 36.57 15.49 15.59
C PHE A 50 37.38 16.68 15.06
N PRO A 51 38.72 16.59 14.99
CA PRO A 51 39.57 17.67 14.49
C PRO A 51 39.58 17.74 12.95
N VAL A 52 39.62 18.96 12.42
CA VAL A 52 39.79 19.25 10.98
C VAL A 52 41.24 19.01 10.57
N SER A 53 41.42 18.26 9.48
CA SER A 53 42.71 18.11 8.79
C SER A 53 42.64 18.80 7.42
N THR A 54 43.40 19.88 7.25
CA THR A 54 43.54 20.59 5.98
C THR A 54 44.59 19.90 5.09
N ASN A 55 44.25 19.54 3.86
CA ASN A 55 45.24 19.36 2.80
C ASN A 55 44.68 19.71 1.42
N THR A 56 45.50 20.41 0.65
CA THR A 56 45.21 21.06 -0.64
C THR A 56 45.29 20.04 -1.80
N PRO A 57 44.48 20.14 -2.87
CA PRO A 57 44.46 19.11 -3.91
C PRO A 57 45.69 19.16 -4.84
N GLN A 58 46.18 17.98 -5.23
CA GLN A 58 47.10 17.83 -6.36
C GLN A 58 46.39 17.20 -7.56
N TYR A 59 46.55 17.83 -8.72
CA TYR A 59 46.18 17.27 -10.02
C TYR A 59 47.26 16.29 -10.50
N ILE A 60 46.88 15.04 -10.78
CA ILE A 60 47.63 14.15 -11.68
C ILE A 60 46.61 13.53 -12.64
N ALA A 61 46.92 13.57 -13.93
CA ALA A 61 46.12 12.98 -14.99
C ALA A 61 46.77 11.67 -15.49
N SER A 62 45.98 10.60 -15.63
CA SER A 62 46.42 9.39 -16.34
C SER A 62 45.24 8.56 -16.88
N THR A 63 45.05 8.65 -18.20
CA THR A 63 44.66 7.59 -19.16
C THR A 63 43.47 6.64 -18.90
N PRO A 64 42.58 6.42 -19.91
CA PRO A 64 41.51 5.42 -19.82
C PRO A 64 42.06 3.99 -19.90
N TYR A 65 41.56 3.10 -19.04
CA TYR A 65 41.87 1.67 -19.08
C TYR A 65 40.88 0.91 -19.96
N THR A 66 41.35 0.40 -21.10
CA THR A 66 40.57 -0.45 -22.00
C THR A 66 40.61 -1.89 -21.48
N ALA A 67 39.52 -2.38 -20.90
CA ALA A 67 39.42 -3.79 -20.52
C ALA A 67 39.23 -4.69 -21.75
N GLN A 68 40.22 -5.50 -22.08
CA GLN A 68 40.04 -6.66 -22.97
C GLN A 68 39.64 -7.90 -22.15
N PRO A 69 38.78 -8.78 -22.68
CA PRO A 69 38.34 -9.97 -21.98
C PRO A 69 39.44 -11.05 -21.97
N SER A 70 39.93 -11.42 -20.78
CA SER A 70 40.84 -12.55 -20.60
C SER A 70 40.07 -13.87 -20.52
N ILE A 71 40.18 -14.68 -21.57
CA ILE A 71 39.71 -16.07 -21.56
C ILE A 71 40.75 -16.92 -20.83
N ALA A 72 40.34 -17.65 -19.78
CA ALA A 72 41.09 -18.73 -19.18
C ALA A 72 40.22 -20.01 -19.23
N PRO A 73 40.72 -21.13 -19.77
CA PRO A 73 39.92 -22.34 -19.95
C PRO A 73 39.90 -23.18 -18.66
N ASN A 74 38.70 -23.58 -18.23
CA ASN A 74 38.54 -24.68 -17.26
C ASN A 74 37.87 -25.85 -17.99
N ASP A 75 38.56 -26.99 -18.00
CA ASP A 75 38.04 -28.25 -18.53
C ASP A 75 36.80 -28.69 -17.75
N VAL A 76 35.69 -28.87 -18.48
CA VAL A 76 34.65 -29.83 -18.12
C VAL A 76 34.38 -30.66 -19.36
N SER A 77 34.80 -31.92 -19.33
CA SER A 77 34.58 -32.87 -20.41
C SER A 77 33.12 -33.32 -20.47
N SER A 78 32.36 -32.80 -21.42
CA SER A 78 31.10 -33.40 -21.87
C SER A 78 31.10 -33.46 -23.40
N GLY A 79 31.35 -34.65 -23.94
CA GLY A 79 31.13 -34.89 -25.36
C GLY A 79 29.63 -35.01 -25.62
N ASP A 80 29.10 -34.15 -26.48
CA ASP A 80 28.46 -34.65 -27.69
C ASP A 80 28.45 -33.58 -28.78
N ALA A 81 28.93 -33.96 -29.97
CA ALA A 81 28.99 -33.08 -31.13
C ALA A 81 27.83 -33.40 -32.08
N GLY A 82 27.02 -32.38 -32.39
CA GLY A 82 26.07 -32.43 -33.50
C GLY A 82 24.68 -32.96 -33.16
N SER A 83 23.78 -32.03 -32.78
CA SER A 83 22.35 -32.19 -33.03
C SER A 83 21.80 -30.90 -33.63
N SER A 84 21.51 -30.94 -34.94
CA SER A 84 20.82 -29.88 -35.66
C SER A 84 19.31 -30.06 -35.51
N ASP A 85 18.81 -29.91 -34.27
CA ASP A 85 17.39 -30.04 -33.94
C ASP A 85 16.93 -28.79 -33.21
N GLY A 86 15.88 -28.15 -33.73
CA GLY A 86 15.37 -26.85 -33.29
C GLY A 86 14.56 -26.94 -31.99
N ARG A 87 15.13 -27.57 -30.96
CA ARG A 87 14.49 -27.73 -29.67
C ARG A 87 14.41 -26.37 -28.98
N VAL A 88 13.17 -25.90 -28.85
CA VAL A 88 12.77 -24.91 -27.85
C VAL A 88 13.43 -25.29 -26.52
N ILE A 89 14.24 -24.38 -25.96
CA ILE A 89 14.68 -24.52 -24.59
C ILE A 89 13.42 -24.41 -23.74
N ASP A 90 13.08 -25.51 -23.07
CA ASP A 90 11.98 -25.56 -22.12
C ASP A 90 12.28 -24.58 -20.96
N PRO A 91 11.47 -23.52 -20.76
CA PRO A 91 11.66 -22.59 -19.64
C PRO A 91 11.48 -23.29 -18.28
N ASP A 92 10.66 -24.35 -18.22
CA ASP A 92 10.17 -24.95 -16.98
C ASP A 92 11.25 -25.78 -16.24
N ALA A 93 12.39 -26.04 -16.87
CA ALA A 93 13.48 -26.82 -16.30
C ALA A 93 14.15 -26.15 -15.08
N ASN A 94 14.18 -24.81 -15.02
CA ASN A 94 14.72 -24.06 -13.88
C ASN A 94 13.64 -23.62 -12.87
N ASP A 95 12.39 -23.44 -13.30
CA ASP A 95 11.26 -22.99 -12.47
C ASP A 95 11.09 -23.84 -11.19
N ASN A 96 11.33 -25.16 -11.29
CA ASN A 96 11.18 -26.11 -10.19
C ASN A 96 12.07 -25.86 -8.96
N TYR A 97 13.22 -25.19 -9.13
CA TYR A 97 14.09 -24.80 -8.02
C TYR A 97 13.67 -23.45 -7.44
N GLU A 98 13.43 -22.47 -8.32
CA GLU A 98 12.95 -21.14 -7.95
C GLU A 98 11.63 -21.18 -7.17
N ASP A 99 10.68 -22.02 -7.57
CA ASP A 99 9.38 -22.25 -6.91
C ASP A 99 9.46 -22.80 -5.48
N ARG A 100 10.66 -23.17 -5.01
CA ARG A 100 10.92 -23.74 -3.69
C ARG A 100 11.71 -22.81 -2.79
N ILE A 101 12.22 -21.69 -3.29
CA ILE A 101 13.00 -20.75 -2.48
C ILE A 101 12.06 -19.80 -1.74
N GLY A 102 12.34 -19.57 -0.46
CA GLY A 102 11.60 -18.59 0.34
C GLY A 102 11.84 -17.17 -0.19
N SER A 103 10.78 -16.38 -0.33
CA SER A 103 10.90 -14.99 -0.77
C SER A 103 9.94 -14.11 0.03
N THR A 104 10.45 -13.04 0.64
CA THR A 104 9.63 -12.05 1.33
C THR A 104 8.92 -11.13 0.33
N ASN A 105 7.86 -10.48 0.79
CA ASN A 105 7.15 -9.47 0.02
C ASN A 105 7.95 -8.16 -0.08
N VAL A 106 7.80 -7.45 -1.20
CA VAL A 106 8.22 -6.05 -1.32
C VAL A 106 7.16 -5.17 -0.62
N PRO A 107 7.52 -4.31 0.35
CA PRO A 107 6.56 -3.46 1.05
C PRO A 107 5.82 -2.51 0.11
N MET A 108 4.50 -2.34 0.31
CA MET A 108 3.61 -1.60 -0.60
C MET A 108 4.00 -0.13 -0.86
N ASP A 109 4.74 0.52 0.03
CA ASP A 109 5.29 1.88 -0.13
C ASP A 109 6.60 1.94 -0.93
N SER A 110 7.06 0.80 -1.48
CA SER A 110 8.23 0.74 -2.35
C SER A 110 7.99 1.34 -3.74
N TRP A 111 8.99 2.10 -4.21
CA TRP A 111 9.04 2.66 -5.57
C TRP A 111 9.00 1.59 -6.69
N ILE A 112 9.25 0.31 -6.35
CA ILE A 112 9.22 -0.82 -7.27
C ILE A 112 7.83 -1.01 -7.89
N TYR A 113 6.75 -0.85 -7.11
CA TYR A 113 5.37 -1.02 -7.60
C TYR A 113 5.02 -0.09 -8.77
N PRO A 114 5.12 1.25 -8.66
CA PRO A 114 4.80 2.14 -9.78
C PRO A 114 5.76 1.96 -10.97
N ALA A 115 7.01 1.54 -10.75
CA ALA A 115 7.94 1.26 -11.85
C ALA A 115 7.56 -0.02 -12.62
N LEU A 116 7.16 -1.10 -11.94
CA LEU A 116 6.67 -2.33 -12.57
C LEU A 116 5.28 -2.14 -13.22
N GLU A 117 4.36 -1.41 -12.60
CA GLU A 117 3.07 -1.04 -13.24
C GLU A 117 3.30 -0.25 -14.54
N ARG A 118 4.28 0.66 -14.55
CA ARG A 118 4.63 1.47 -15.72
C ARG A 118 5.21 0.62 -16.86
N LEU A 119 6.12 -0.31 -16.56
CA LEU A 119 6.64 -1.28 -17.53
C LEU A 119 5.53 -2.19 -18.10
N SER A 120 4.64 -2.70 -17.25
CA SER A 120 3.48 -3.51 -17.69
C SER A 120 2.54 -2.71 -18.60
N SER A 121 2.19 -1.48 -18.23
CA SER A 121 1.33 -0.59 -19.03
C SER A 121 1.96 -0.15 -20.36
N MET A 122 3.29 -0.22 -20.48
CA MET A 122 4.01 -0.05 -21.76
C MET A 122 4.11 -1.34 -22.58
N GLY A 123 3.55 -2.45 -22.10
CA GLY A 123 3.48 -3.76 -22.76
C GLY A 123 4.66 -4.69 -22.48
N LEU A 124 5.58 -4.33 -21.59
CA LEU A 124 6.82 -5.07 -21.31
C LEU A 124 6.68 -6.16 -20.22
N ILE A 125 5.56 -6.19 -19.49
CA ILE A 125 5.28 -7.23 -18.50
C ILE A 125 3.85 -7.75 -18.75
N PRO A 126 3.66 -8.58 -19.80
CA PRO A 126 2.35 -9.09 -20.20
C PRO A 126 1.67 -10.01 -19.19
N PHE A 127 2.42 -10.76 -18.37
CA PHE A 127 1.87 -11.67 -17.36
C PHE A 127 2.08 -11.11 -15.94
N GLN A 128 1.74 -9.84 -15.75
CA GLN A 128 1.67 -9.22 -14.42
C GLN A 128 0.28 -9.45 -13.84
N SER A 129 0.20 -9.99 -12.62
CA SER A 129 -1.02 -10.05 -11.82
C SER A 129 -1.00 -8.88 -10.83
N VAL A 130 -1.71 -7.78 -11.13
CA VAL A 130 -1.72 -6.57 -10.30
C VAL A 130 -2.75 -6.64 -9.16
N SER A 131 -3.77 -7.47 -9.34
CA SER A 131 -4.92 -7.55 -8.45
C SER A 131 -4.57 -8.17 -7.09
N ILE A 132 -3.60 -9.09 -7.03
CA ILE A 132 -3.10 -9.67 -5.76
C ILE A 132 -1.77 -9.02 -5.40
N ARG A 133 -1.75 -8.20 -4.35
CA ARG A 133 -0.53 -7.59 -3.79
C ARG A 133 -0.52 -7.71 -2.25
N PRO A 134 0.67 -7.66 -1.61
CA PRO A 134 2.00 -7.42 -2.18
C PRO A 134 2.55 -8.57 -3.06
N TRP A 135 3.63 -8.29 -3.78
CA TRP A 135 4.39 -9.26 -4.57
C TRP A 135 5.64 -9.71 -3.80
N THR A 136 6.03 -10.98 -3.97
CA THR A 136 7.34 -11.44 -3.48
C THR A 136 8.46 -10.74 -4.25
N ARG A 137 9.64 -10.61 -3.62
CA ARG A 137 10.85 -10.08 -4.28
C ARG A 137 11.18 -10.88 -5.54
N GLN A 138 10.98 -12.19 -5.51
CA GLN A 138 11.18 -13.09 -6.65
C GLN A 138 10.16 -12.87 -7.79
N GLU A 139 8.87 -12.66 -7.49
CA GLU A 139 7.88 -12.29 -8.51
C GLU A 139 8.23 -10.95 -9.18
N CYS A 140 8.68 -9.97 -8.38
CA CYS A 140 9.22 -8.72 -8.91
C CYS A 140 10.44 -8.96 -9.83
N ARG A 141 11.37 -9.86 -9.48
CA ARG A 141 12.50 -10.25 -10.36
C ARG A 141 12.02 -10.90 -11.66
N ARG A 142 11.06 -11.83 -11.59
CA ARG A 142 10.47 -12.50 -12.76
C ARG A 142 9.85 -11.48 -13.72
N GLN A 143 9.16 -10.47 -13.19
CA GLN A 143 8.61 -9.36 -13.98
C GLN A 143 9.71 -8.50 -14.64
N VAL A 144 10.82 -8.20 -13.94
CA VAL A 144 11.98 -7.50 -14.53
C VAL A 144 12.64 -8.34 -15.62
N GLN A 145 12.78 -9.65 -15.43
CA GLN A 145 13.34 -10.56 -16.41
C GLN A 145 12.48 -10.63 -17.68
N GLN A 146 11.15 -10.77 -17.53
CA GLN A 146 10.20 -10.70 -18.64
C GLN A 146 10.34 -9.39 -19.44
N ALA A 147 10.56 -8.25 -18.78
CA ALA A 147 10.80 -6.98 -19.47
C ALA A 147 12.14 -6.97 -20.23
N LYS A 148 13.21 -7.54 -19.66
CA LYS A 148 14.51 -7.72 -20.34
C LYS A 148 14.38 -8.60 -21.59
N ASP A 149 13.71 -9.74 -21.48
CA ASP A 149 13.58 -10.71 -22.59
C ASP A 149 12.81 -10.12 -23.78
N ILE A 150 11.81 -9.28 -23.51
CA ILE A 150 11.09 -8.54 -24.56
C ILE A 150 11.95 -7.43 -25.18
N LEU A 151 12.77 -6.69 -24.41
CA LEU A 151 13.69 -5.71 -24.97
C LEU A 151 14.77 -6.35 -25.86
N LEU A 152 15.28 -7.52 -25.46
CA LEU A 152 16.28 -8.30 -26.20
C LEU A 152 15.70 -9.06 -27.40
N GLY A 153 14.37 -9.06 -27.58
CA GLY A 153 13.70 -9.73 -28.70
C GLY A 153 13.69 -11.26 -28.60
N VAL A 154 13.93 -11.84 -27.41
CA VAL A 154 14.05 -13.29 -27.16
C VAL A 154 12.82 -14.06 -27.64
N HIS A 155 11.63 -13.47 -27.52
CA HIS A 155 10.36 -14.04 -27.93
C HIS A 155 9.86 -13.56 -29.31
N GLY A 156 10.73 -12.93 -30.10
CA GLY A 156 10.43 -12.38 -31.42
C GLY A 156 9.39 -11.25 -31.44
N HIS A 157 8.95 -10.89 -32.64
CA HIS A 157 8.16 -9.67 -32.91
C HIS A 157 6.77 -9.62 -32.26
N TYR A 158 6.25 -10.72 -31.69
CA TYR A 158 4.94 -10.72 -31.03
C TYR A 158 4.88 -9.76 -29.84
N TYR A 159 6.00 -9.60 -29.13
CA TYR A 159 6.07 -8.77 -27.93
C TYR A 159 6.50 -7.31 -28.20
N ASP A 160 6.88 -6.98 -29.43
CA ASP A 160 7.50 -5.69 -29.78
C ASP A 160 6.73 -4.44 -29.30
N VAL A 161 7.53 -3.45 -28.91
CA VAL A 161 7.13 -2.12 -28.46
C VAL A 161 7.92 -1.07 -29.26
N SER A 162 7.45 0.18 -29.29
CA SER A 162 8.15 1.25 -30.02
C SER A 162 9.53 1.54 -29.40
N ASP A 163 10.49 1.99 -30.20
CA ASP A 163 11.84 2.29 -29.70
C ASP A 163 11.84 3.37 -28.61
N SER A 164 10.87 4.29 -28.68
CA SER A 164 10.66 5.29 -27.61
C SER A 164 10.19 4.69 -26.28
N ILE A 165 9.59 3.48 -26.28
CA ILE A 165 9.27 2.73 -25.05
C ILE A 165 10.51 1.97 -24.58
N LYS A 166 11.28 1.38 -25.49
CA LYS A 166 12.55 0.69 -25.16
C LYS A 166 13.49 1.62 -24.39
N LEU A 167 13.68 2.85 -24.88
CA LEU A 167 14.49 3.88 -24.22
C LEU A 167 14.01 4.24 -22.81
N GLU A 168 12.70 4.26 -22.56
CA GLU A 168 12.19 4.48 -21.20
C GLU A 168 12.44 3.28 -20.29
N ALA A 169 12.28 2.06 -20.81
CA ALA A 169 12.50 0.83 -20.07
C ALA A 169 13.98 0.61 -19.70
N GLU A 170 14.92 0.98 -20.58
CA GLU A 170 16.37 1.00 -20.32
C GLU A 170 16.75 1.89 -19.12
N ASN A 171 15.95 2.91 -18.79
CA ASN A 171 16.15 3.73 -17.59
C ASN A 171 15.57 3.11 -16.31
N LEU A 172 14.55 2.24 -16.43
CA LEU A 172 13.86 1.61 -15.29
C LEU A 172 14.51 0.28 -14.88
N ILE A 173 14.79 -0.59 -15.85
CA ILE A 173 15.20 -1.98 -15.62
C ILE A 173 16.50 -2.10 -14.82
N PRO A 174 17.61 -1.37 -15.10
CA PRO A 174 18.86 -1.53 -14.34
C PRO A 174 18.73 -1.14 -12.85
N GLN A 175 17.84 -0.20 -12.53
CA GLN A 175 17.58 0.22 -11.15
C GLN A 175 16.71 -0.81 -10.42
N LEU A 176 15.71 -1.38 -11.11
CA LEU A 176 14.87 -2.45 -10.57
C LEU A 176 15.71 -3.71 -10.31
N ASP A 177 16.52 -4.11 -11.28
CA ASP A 177 17.43 -5.25 -11.19
C ASP A 177 18.42 -5.10 -10.03
N SER A 178 19.02 -3.92 -9.85
CA SER A 178 19.92 -3.64 -8.74
C SER A 178 19.24 -3.62 -7.36
N ALA A 179 17.95 -3.27 -7.27
CA ALA A 179 17.21 -3.24 -6.00
C ALA A 179 16.58 -4.59 -5.64
N LEU A 180 16.35 -5.44 -6.65
CA LEU A 180 15.81 -6.78 -6.55
C LEU A 180 16.90 -7.86 -6.63
N GLN A 181 18.18 -7.49 -6.69
CA GLN A 181 19.29 -8.42 -6.67
C GLN A 181 19.29 -9.19 -5.33
N GLU A 182 19.25 -10.51 -5.42
CA GLU A 182 19.47 -11.40 -4.28
C GLU A 182 20.93 -11.86 -4.31
N PRO A 183 21.64 -11.84 -3.17
CA PRO A 183 22.94 -12.49 -3.01
C PRO A 183 22.87 -14.00 -3.31
N ASN A 184 24.00 -14.57 -3.72
CA ASN A 184 24.05 -15.85 -4.46
C ASN A 184 23.79 -17.13 -3.64
N GLU A 185 23.29 -17.03 -2.41
CA GLU A 185 23.19 -18.16 -1.49
C GLU A 185 21.77 -18.31 -0.94
N SER A 186 21.33 -19.56 -0.76
CA SER A 186 19.98 -19.89 -0.28
C SER A 186 19.72 -19.53 1.18
N SER A 187 20.71 -18.96 1.88
CA SER A 187 20.75 -18.79 3.34
C SER A 187 21.32 -17.42 3.70
N GLU A 188 20.45 -16.44 3.94
CA GLU A 188 20.89 -15.07 4.21
C GLU A 188 19.92 -14.32 5.13
N ALA A 189 20.46 -13.44 5.98
CA ALA A 189 19.73 -12.37 6.64
C ALA A 189 20.20 -11.01 6.11
N VAL A 190 19.28 -10.17 5.62
CA VAL A 190 19.57 -8.88 4.98
C VAL A 190 18.86 -7.75 5.72
N LEU A 191 19.61 -6.68 6.03
CA LEU A 191 19.01 -5.39 6.40
C LEU A 191 18.54 -4.73 5.09
N GLU A 192 17.24 -4.71 4.87
CA GLU A 192 16.67 -4.13 3.66
C GLU A 192 16.68 -2.61 3.72
N SER A 193 16.14 -2.04 4.81
CA SER A 193 16.04 -0.59 4.97
C SER A 193 16.13 -0.12 6.42
N GLY A 194 16.55 1.12 6.60
CA GLY A 194 16.31 1.93 7.79
C GLY A 194 15.83 3.32 7.37
N TYR A 195 14.85 3.88 8.07
CA TYR A 195 14.25 5.16 7.69
C TYR A 195 13.85 6.02 8.88
N ALA A 196 13.85 7.34 8.66
CA ALA A 196 13.32 8.33 9.59
C ALA A 196 12.32 9.23 8.85
N ARG A 197 11.11 9.40 9.40
CA ARG A 197 10.05 10.26 8.86
C ARG A 197 9.65 11.31 9.88
N GLU A 198 9.64 12.56 9.46
CA GLU A 198 9.08 13.68 10.22
C GLU A 198 7.85 14.21 9.48
N GLY A 199 6.77 14.47 10.22
CA GLY A 199 5.48 14.86 9.67
C GLY A 199 4.75 15.88 10.53
N THR A 200 3.85 16.63 9.92
CA THR A 200 3.03 17.64 10.61
C THR A 200 1.67 17.79 9.95
N ILE A 201 0.61 17.83 10.76
CA ILE A 201 -0.72 18.29 10.36
C ILE A 201 -1.00 19.59 11.11
N ALA A 202 -0.98 20.73 10.40
CA ALA A 202 -1.02 22.05 11.04
C ALA A 202 -2.44 22.50 11.42
N GLY A 203 -3.44 22.11 10.64
CA GLY A 203 -4.86 22.44 10.85
C GLY A 203 -5.64 21.34 11.58
N PRO A 204 -6.98 21.43 11.59
CA PRO A 204 -7.86 20.33 11.95
C PRO A 204 -7.58 19.10 11.07
N ALA A 205 -7.60 17.91 11.66
CA ALA A 205 -7.35 16.65 10.97
C ALA A 205 -8.62 15.81 10.93
N LEU A 206 -8.88 15.15 9.80
CA LEU A 206 -9.85 14.07 9.72
C LEU A 206 -9.16 12.77 10.19
N THR A 207 -9.65 12.20 11.29
CA THR A 207 -9.03 11.06 11.99
C THR A 207 -9.91 9.82 12.09
N ASP A 208 -11.12 9.85 11.51
CA ASP A 208 -12.11 8.78 11.55
C ASP A 208 -12.51 8.40 10.12
N GLY A 209 -11.86 7.35 9.58
CA GLY A 209 -12.09 6.90 8.21
C GLY A 209 -13.42 6.19 7.99
N PHE A 210 -14.14 5.83 9.07
CA PHE A 210 -15.43 5.15 8.97
C PHE A 210 -16.57 6.16 8.83
N HIS A 211 -16.48 7.31 9.52
CA HIS A 211 -17.53 8.34 9.54
C HIS A 211 -17.20 9.60 8.72
N PHE A 212 -16.00 10.19 8.89
CA PHE A 212 -15.70 11.54 8.39
C PHE A 212 -14.59 11.57 7.33
N GLY A 213 -13.86 10.47 7.15
CA GLY A 213 -12.69 10.36 6.27
C GLY A 213 -11.36 10.57 6.99
N GLN A 214 -10.29 10.58 6.21
CA GLN A 214 -8.90 10.63 6.70
C GLN A 214 -8.06 11.65 5.95
N THR A 215 -7.31 12.46 6.70
CA THR A 215 -6.38 13.47 6.17
C THR A 215 -5.16 12.81 5.50
N TRP A 216 -4.53 11.82 6.13
CA TRP A 216 -3.52 10.97 5.48
C TRP A 216 -4.13 9.59 5.25
N ARG A 217 -4.18 9.17 3.98
CA ARG A 217 -4.79 7.93 3.51
C ARG A 217 -3.69 6.97 3.06
N ASN A 218 -3.95 5.66 3.08
CA ASN A 218 -2.98 4.63 2.68
C ASN A 218 -1.66 4.69 3.49
N ASP A 219 -1.73 5.10 4.76
CA ASP A 219 -0.58 5.29 5.67
C ASP A 219 -0.54 4.22 6.79
N TYR A 220 -0.94 2.97 6.49
CA TYR A 220 -0.84 1.78 7.35
C TYR A 220 -1.45 1.95 8.76
N GLY A 221 -2.63 2.58 8.84
CA GLY A 221 -3.31 2.86 10.12
C GLY A 221 -2.45 3.61 11.14
N ARG A 222 -1.55 4.49 10.69
CA ARG A 222 -0.74 5.32 11.59
C ARG A 222 -1.65 6.35 12.29
N PRO A 223 -1.47 6.64 13.59
CA PRO A 223 -2.37 7.51 14.33
C PRO A 223 -2.33 8.93 13.78
N LEU A 224 -3.50 9.48 13.48
CA LEU A 224 -3.65 10.83 12.94
C LEU A 224 -4.08 11.81 14.04
N GLY A 225 -3.69 13.07 13.89
CA GLY A 225 -4.01 14.13 14.82
C GLY A 225 -3.26 15.41 14.46
N ARG A 226 -3.73 16.54 14.99
CA ARG A 226 -3.08 17.84 14.77
C ARG A 226 -1.76 17.91 15.54
N GLY A 227 -0.72 18.45 14.90
CA GLY A 227 0.63 18.59 15.45
C GLY A 227 1.65 17.74 14.70
N ASN A 228 2.77 17.47 15.37
CA ASN A 228 3.93 16.80 14.78
C ASN A 228 3.91 15.30 15.06
N SER A 229 4.45 14.52 14.13
CA SER A 229 4.64 13.07 14.24
C SER A 229 6.03 12.67 13.75
N ALA A 230 6.75 11.87 14.53
CA ALA A 230 8.07 11.35 14.17
C ALA A 230 8.03 9.82 14.08
N ILE A 231 8.76 9.23 13.15
CA ILE A 231 8.91 7.78 13.00
C ILE A 231 10.38 7.44 12.76
N ALA A 232 10.90 6.45 13.47
CA ALA A 232 12.11 5.74 13.11
C ALA A 232 11.76 4.28 12.87
N GLY A 233 12.14 3.72 11.72
CA GLY A 233 11.80 2.36 11.34
C GLY A 233 12.94 1.63 10.64
N PHE A 234 12.82 0.31 10.57
CA PHE A 234 13.73 -0.57 9.84
C PHE A 234 12.99 -1.78 9.29
N SER A 235 13.55 -2.43 8.28
CA SER A 235 13.12 -3.74 7.81
C SER A 235 14.30 -4.71 7.64
N VAL A 236 14.13 -5.92 8.18
CA VAL A 236 15.04 -7.06 8.03
C VAL A 236 14.27 -8.21 7.40
N ARG A 237 14.91 -8.91 6.46
CA ARG A 237 14.45 -10.20 5.96
C ARG A 237 15.47 -11.29 6.24
N ALA A 238 15.00 -12.52 6.35
CA ALA A 238 15.85 -13.70 6.28
C ALA A 238 15.22 -14.77 5.39
N VAL A 239 16.06 -15.50 4.66
CA VAL A 239 15.68 -16.63 3.80
C VAL A 239 16.62 -17.79 4.11
N HIS A 240 16.08 -19.01 4.22
CA HIS A 240 16.87 -20.23 4.35
C HIS A 240 16.19 -21.38 3.62
N GLY A 241 16.68 -21.70 2.41
CA GLY A 241 16.08 -22.64 1.50
C GLY A 241 14.63 -22.25 1.20
N HIS A 242 13.68 -23.03 1.68
CA HIS A 242 12.25 -22.79 1.52
C HIS A 242 11.70 -21.76 2.51
N PHE A 243 12.35 -21.56 3.65
CA PHE A 243 11.84 -20.74 4.74
C PHE A 243 12.16 -19.26 4.51
N PHE A 244 11.25 -18.39 4.92
CA PHE A 244 11.45 -16.95 4.91
C PHE A 244 10.87 -16.30 6.17
N PHE A 245 11.44 -15.16 6.54
CA PHE A 245 11.06 -14.32 7.66
C PHE A 245 11.18 -12.85 7.27
N PHE A 246 10.23 -12.03 7.71
CA PHE A 246 10.24 -10.59 7.51
C PHE A 246 9.82 -9.88 8.79
N ASP A 247 10.58 -8.85 9.17
CA ASP A 247 10.27 -7.96 10.28
C ASP A 247 10.48 -6.51 9.86
N ARG A 248 9.41 -5.72 9.87
CA ARG A 248 9.42 -4.28 9.66
C ARG A 248 8.86 -3.60 10.89
N GLN A 249 9.70 -2.90 11.66
CA GLN A 249 9.28 -2.24 12.90
C GLN A 249 9.36 -0.72 12.82
N GLU A 250 8.52 -0.06 13.64
CA GLU A 250 8.49 1.38 13.79
C GLU A 250 8.42 1.78 15.26
N LEU A 251 9.33 2.66 15.67
CA LEU A 251 9.17 3.56 16.81
C LEU A 251 8.45 4.82 16.32
N GLN A 252 7.26 5.08 16.85
CA GLN A 252 6.37 6.16 16.43
C GLN A 252 6.12 7.13 17.59
N GLN A 253 6.36 8.42 17.38
CA GLN A 253 5.73 9.49 18.15
C GLN A 253 4.42 9.88 17.45
N ALA A 254 3.29 9.61 18.10
CA ALA A 254 1.98 10.03 17.64
C ALA A 254 1.63 11.44 18.17
N PRO A 255 0.92 12.27 17.39
CA PRO A 255 0.35 13.53 17.87
C PRO A 255 -0.80 13.26 18.86
N THR A 256 -1.31 14.33 19.49
CA THR A 256 -2.52 14.24 20.32
C THR A 256 -3.75 13.96 19.46
N THR A 257 -4.54 12.95 19.82
CA THR A 257 -5.83 12.64 19.16
C THR A 257 -6.97 13.33 19.92
N PRO A 258 -7.95 13.95 19.22
CA PRO A 258 -9.10 14.59 19.88
C PRO A 258 -9.94 13.61 20.71
N PRO A 259 -10.73 14.09 21.69
CA PRO A 259 -11.67 13.27 22.43
C PRO A 259 -12.84 12.83 21.54
N ILE A 260 -13.48 11.71 21.88
CA ILE A 260 -14.84 11.42 21.40
C ILE A 260 -15.81 12.07 22.39
N THR A 261 -16.53 13.10 21.96
CA THR A 261 -17.49 13.82 22.81
C THR A 261 -18.82 13.06 22.93
N ALA A 262 -19.69 13.51 23.84
CA ALA A 262 -21.06 13.00 23.94
C ALA A 262 -21.90 13.28 22.68
N ALA A 263 -21.59 14.33 21.92
CA ALA A 263 -22.25 14.62 20.65
C ALA A 263 -21.78 13.66 19.54
N ASP A 264 -20.47 13.39 19.47
CA ASP A 264 -19.91 12.43 18.51
C ASP A 264 -20.45 11.00 18.78
N SER A 265 -20.43 10.56 20.04
CA SER A 265 -20.98 9.26 20.46
C SER A 265 -22.48 9.10 20.11
N ALA A 266 -23.28 10.16 20.28
CA ALA A 266 -24.69 10.16 19.88
C ALA A 266 -24.89 10.15 18.35
N LEU A 267 -24.02 10.85 17.61
CA LEU A 267 -24.01 10.81 16.15
C LEU A 267 -23.65 9.42 15.64
N PHE A 268 -22.55 8.81 16.11
CA PHE A 268 -22.14 7.46 15.74
C PHE A 268 -23.24 6.42 16.01
N TYR A 269 -23.91 6.48 17.17
CA TYR A 269 -25.08 5.63 17.45
C TYR A 269 -26.20 5.77 16.40
N SER A 270 -26.46 7.00 15.91
CA SER A 270 -27.47 7.25 14.86
C SER A 270 -27.02 6.78 13.47
N LEU A 271 -25.72 6.68 13.22
CA LEU A 271 -25.14 6.23 11.96
C LEU A 271 -24.96 4.70 11.89
N ASP A 272 -24.74 4.04 13.02
CA ASP A 272 -24.28 2.63 13.05
C ASP A 272 -25.34 1.64 13.55
N ASP A 273 -26.15 2.01 14.55
CA ASP A 273 -27.13 1.10 15.16
C ASP A 273 -28.57 1.44 14.76
N PHE A 274 -28.94 2.73 14.74
CA PHE A 274 -30.30 3.15 14.40
C PHE A 274 -30.84 2.59 13.06
N PRO A 275 -30.06 2.48 11.97
CA PRO A 275 -30.57 1.95 10.70
C PRO A 275 -31.12 0.52 10.76
N PHE A 276 -30.78 -0.24 11.81
CA PHE A 276 -31.06 -1.68 11.89
C PHE A 276 -32.13 -2.04 12.93
N ALA A 277 -32.53 -1.10 13.80
CA ALA A 277 -33.60 -1.24 14.79
C ALA A 277 -33.52 -2.46 15.75
N VAL A 278 -32.39 -3.15 15.82
CA VAL A 278 -32.13 -4.22 16.81
C VAL A 278 -31.54 -3.58 18.08
N PRO A 279 -32.09 -3.84 19.28
CA PRO A 279 -31.56 -3.27 20.52
C PRO A 279 -30.16 -3.83 20.88
N SER A 280 -29.10 -3.17 20.42
CA SER A 280 -27.78 -3.21 21.06
C SER A 280 -27.86 -2.40 22.38
N ASN A 281 -27.19 -2.88 23.42
CA ASN A 281 -27.41 -2.41 24.79
C ASN A 281 -26.10 -1.97 25.48
N PRO A 282 -25.17 -1.37 24.70
CA PRO A 282 -24.86 0.07 24.84
C PRO A 282 -24.66 0.79 23.48
N PRO A 283 -24.45 2.13 23.44
CA PRO A 283 -24.01 2.81 22.21
C PRO A 283 -22.66 2.27 21.70
N PRO A 284 -22.41 2.31 20.38
CA PRO A 284 -21.30 1.59 19.75
C PRO A 284 -19.94 2.18 20.11
N VAL A 285 -19.89 3.50 20.27
CA VAL A 285 -18.64 4.23 20.51
C VAL A 285 -18.73 4.94 21.86
N PRO A 286 -17.89 4.59 22.86
CA PRO A 286 -17.89 5.25 24.15
C PRO A 286 -17.32 6.68 24.06
N VAL A 287 -17.84 7.57 24.91
CA VAL A 287 -17.23 8.90 25.15
C VAL A 287 -15.84 8.69 25.75
N THR A 288 -14.82 9.33 25.17
CA THR A 288 -13.41 9.15 25.58
C THR A 288 -12.70 10.50 25.75
N PRO A 289 -11.76 10.62 26.71
CA PRO A 289 -10.91 11.81 26.82
C PRO A 289 -9.92 11.89 25.66
N ALA A 290 -9.37 13.08 25.43
CA ALA A 290 -8.33 13.28 24.42
C ALA A 290 -7.10 12.43 24.76
N LEU A 291 -6.56 11.71 23.77
CA LEU A 291 -5.36 10.92 23.94
C LEU A 291 -4.14 11.80 23.71
N ALA A 292 -3.44 12.13 24.80
CA ALA A 292 -2.20 12.92 24.74
C ALA A 292 -1.15 12.26 23.83
N ALA A 293 -0.34 13.09 23.15
CA ALA A 293 0.78 12.63 22.33
C ALA A 293 1.66 11.61 23.08
N TYR A 294 1.98 10.51 22.39
CA TYR A 294 2.62 9.34 23.01
C TYR A 294 3.64 8.71 22.06
N VAL A 295 4.58 7.95 22.64
CA VAL A 295 5.54 7.14 21.88
C VAL A 295 5.16 5.67 22.00
N ARG A 296 5.18 4.94 20.89
CA ARG A 296 5.00 3.48 20.86
C ARG A 296 5.98 2.82 19.90
N GLN A 297 6.38 1.59 20.19
CA GLN A 297 6.97 0.68 19.20
C GLN A 297 5.88 -0.28 18.71
N ARG A 298 5.84 -0.55 17.39
CA ARG A 298 5.01 -1.63 16.82
C ARG A 298 5.73 -2.27 15.62
N PRO A 299 5.53 -3.58 15.36
CA PRO A 299 5.73 -4.10 14.01
C PRO A 299 4.68 -3.48 13.08
N LEU A 300 5.09 -3.09 11.88
CA LEU A 300 4.19 -2.80 10.77
C LEU A 300 3.79 -4.13 10.12
N GLU A 301 4.79 -4.90 9.72
CA GLU A 301 4.70 -6.27 9.22
C GLU A 301 5.68 -7.14 10.02
N LEU A 302 5.28 -8.37 10.35
CA LEU A 302 6.10 -9.33 11.10
C LEU A 302 5.57 -10.74 10.85
N TYR A 303 6.21 -11.49 9.95
CA TYR A 303 5.72 -12.79 9.51
C TYR A 303 6.83 -13.76 9.15
N ALA A 304 6.49 -15.05 9.16
CA ALA A 304 7.35 -16.14 8.72
C ALA A 304 6.54 -17.10 7.83
N GLY A 305 7.22 -17.86 6.98
CA GLY A 305 6.56 -18.84 6.13
C GLY A 305 7.52 -19.79 5.43
N ALA A 306 6.96 -20.63 4.56
CA ALA A 306 7.69 -21.55 3.70
C ALA A 306 7.11 -21.54 2.28
N ALA A 307 7.99 -21.54 1.28
CA ALA A 307 7.66 -21.66 -0.14
C ALA A 307 7.68 -23.13 -0.60
N PHE A 308 6.80 -23.47 -1.55
CA PHE A 308 6.71 -24.77 -2.17
C PHE A 308 5.92 -24.70 -3.48
N GLY A 309 6.50 -25.16 -4.60
CA GLY A 309 5.80 -25.34 -5.87
C GLY A 309 5.10 -24.09 -6.42
N GLY A 310 5.68 -22.90 -6.20
CA GLY A 310 5.10 -21.63 -6.65
C GLY A 310 3.95 -21.13 -5.74
N PHE A 311 3.88 -21.66 -4.52
CA PHE A 311 3.01 -21.21 -3.43
C PHE A 311 3.87 -20.86 -2.21
N ALA A 312 3.31 -20.04 -1.31
CA ALA A 312 3.86 -19.79 0.00
C ALA A 312 2.76 -19.87 1.07
N LEU A 313 3.04 -20.60 2.16
CA LEU A 313 2.24 -20.60 3.38
C LEU A 313 2.97 -19.77 4.43
N SER A 314 2.34 -18.69 4.90
CA SER A 314 2.89 -17.77 5.88
C SER A 314 1.93 -17.49 7.03
N PHE A 315 2.49 -17.13 8.18
CA PHE A 315 1.74 -16.69 9.35
C PHE A 315 2.39 -15.46 9.98
N GLY A 316 1.57 -14.56 10.51
CA GLY A 316 2.02 -13.36 11.20
C GLY A 316 1.27 -12.13 10.72
N LYS A 317 1.84 -10.96 10.99
CA LYS A 317 1.26 -9.67 10.62
C LYS A 317 1.66 -9.31 9.19
N GLN A 318 0.70 -9.29 8.27
CA GLN A 318 0.93 -9.24 6.82
C GLN A 318 0.01 -8.22 6.17
N GLU A 319 0.56 -7.46 5.22
CA GLU A 319 -0.17 -6.48 4.42
C GLU A 319 -0.99 -7.17 3.31
N LEU A 320 -2.17 -6.64 2.99
CA LEU A 320 -3.05 -7.13 1.92
C LEU A 320 -3.52 -5.97 1.05
N PHE A 321 -3.35 -6.11 -0.26
CA PHE A 321 -3.74 -5.09 -1.23
C PHE A 321 -4.41 -5.76 -2.44
N TRP A 322 -5.75 -5.73 -2.48
CA TRP A 322 -6.56 -6.63 -3.31
C TRP A 322 -7.33 -5.90 -4.42
N GLY A 323 -6.60 -5.31 -5.37
CA GLY A 323 -7.17 -4.75 -6.60
C GLY A 323 -6.18 -3.90 -7.39
N PRO A 324 -6.57 -3.43 -8.60
CA PRO A 324 -5.70 -2.63 -9.48
C PRO A 324 -5.62 -1.14 -9.10
N THR A 325 -6.56 -0.65 -8.29
CA THR A 325 -6.73 0.78 -8.00
C THR A 325 -5.72 1.31 -6.97
N THR A 326 -5.53 2.62 -6.90
CA THR A 326 -4.41 3.23 -6.13
C THR A 326 -4.77 4.41 -5.22
N MET A 327 -6.00 4.92 -5.28
CA MET A 327 -6.64 5.52 -4.10
C MET A 327 -6.89 4.47 -3.00
N GLY A 328 -6.83 3.17 -3.35
CA GLY A 328 -6.98 2.01 -2.47
C GLY A 328 -8.07 1.06 -3.00
N PRO A 329 -7.84 -0.27 -3.03
CA PRO A 329 -8.89 -1.22 -3.34
C PRO A 329 -10.00 -1.21 -2.29
N LEU A 330 -11.19 -1.65 -2.69
CA LEU A 330 -12.43 -1.58 -1.90
C LEU A 330 -12.50 -2.64 -0.80
N SER A 331 -11.80 -3.77 -0.96
CA SER A 331 -11.75 -4.84 0.04
C SER A 331 -10.58 -4.69 1.02
N PHE A 332 -9.34 -4.66 0.52
CA PHE A 332 -8.13 -4.54 1.34
C PHE A 332 -7.10 -3.63 0.67
N SER A 333 -6.52 -2.73 1.46
CA SER A 333 -5.54 -1.71 1.06
C SER A 333 -4.65 -1.31 2.24
N SER A 334 -3.59 -0.56 1.96
CA SER A 334 -2.70 0.02 2.98
C SER A 334 -3.30 1.13 3.83
N ASN A 335 -4.63 1.34 3.78
CA ASN A 335 -5.30 2.37 4.55
C ASN A 335 -5.40 2.01 6.05
N ALA A 336 -5.64 0.73 6.36
CA ALA A 336 -5.63 0.22 7.72
C ALA A 336 -4.24 -0.29 8.15
N GLU A 337 -4.10 -0.60 9.44
CA GLU A 337 -2.92 -1.34 9.92
C GLU A 337 -2.97 -2.80 9.40
N PRO A 338 -1.85 -3.39 8.95
CA PRO A 338 -1.80 -4.81 8.54
C PRO A 338 -2.36 -5.75 9.60
N THR A 339 -3.02 -6.82 9.18
CA THR A 339 -3.72 -7.77 10.05
C THR A 339 -2.86 -9.00 10.39
N TYR A 340 -3.17 -9.66 11.51
CA TYR A 340 -2.53 -10.95 11.86
C TYR A 340 -3.26 -12.08 11.15
N ASN A 341 -2.56 -12.73 10.21
CA ASN A 341 -3.10 -13.59 9.17
C ASN A 341 -2.31 -14.91 9.10
N LEU A 342 -3.03 -16.01 8.84
CA LEU A 342 -2.53 -17.18 8.14
C LEU A 342 -2.86 -16.98 6.66
N GLN A 343 -1.89 -17.14 5.77
CA GLN A 343 -2.03 -16.84 4.34
C GLN A 343 -1.42 -17.95 3.49
N LEU A 344 -2.15 -18.42 2.49
CA LEU A 344 -1.67 -19.30 1.42
C LEU A 344 -1.84 -18.57 0.08
N VAL A 345 -0.72 -18.18 -0.52
CA VAL A 345 -0.69 -17.37 -1.74
C VAL A 345 0.10 -18.06 -2.84
N ALA A 346 -0.38 -17.99 -4.08
CA ALA A 346 0.44 -18.30 -5.25
C ALA A 346 1.47 -17.18 -5.44
N THR A 347 2.76 -17.51 -5.29
CA THR A 347 3.84 -16.49 -5.25
C THR A 347 4.03 -15.80 -6.59
N ARG A 348 3.74 -16.51 -7.69
CA ARG A 348 3.75 -16.04 -9.07
C ARG A 348 2.46 -16.44 -9.80
N PRO A 349 2.13 -15.83 -10.97
CA PRO A 349 1.11 -16.35 -11.88
C PRO A 349 1.52 -17.70 -12.48
N HIS A 350 0.62 -18.68 -12.42
CA HIS A 350 0.77 -20.04 -12.96
C HIS A 350 0.05 -20.18 -14.30
N PRO A 351 0.60 -20.83 -15.34
CA PRO A 351 -0.13 -21.10 -16.58
C PRO A 351 -1.41 -21.92 -16.35
N PHE A 352 -2.49 -21.66 -17.11
CA PHE A 352 -3.72 -22.46 -16.97
C PHE A 352 -3.45 -23.95 -17.29
N PRO A 353 -3.95 -24.90 -16.48
CA PRO A 353 -3.53 -26.30 -16.56
C PRO A 353 -3.98 -27.05 -17.84
N ILE A 354 -5.05 -26.59 -18.49
CA ILE A 354 -5.60 -27.21 -19.71
C ILE A 354 -5.21 -26.42 -20.97
N PHE A 355 -5.09 -25.09 -20.84
CA PHE A 355 -4.76 -24.18 -21.95
C PHE A 355 -3.66 -23.20 -21.54
N PRO A 356 -2.39 -23.64 -21.35
CA PRO A 356 -1.31 -22.80 -20.81
C PRO A 356 -1.06 -21.52 -21.63
N THR A 357 -1.35 -21.56 -22.93
CA THR A 357 -1.18 -20.43 -23.86
C THR A 357 -2.30 -19.38 -23.80
N LEU A 358 -3.44 -19.69 -23.15
CA LEU A 358 -4.57 -18.76 -23.03
C LEU A 358 -4.33 -17.71 -21.93
N GLY A 359 -3.54 -18.04 -20.91
CA GLY A 359 -3.30 -17.15 -19.78
C GLY A 359 -2.76 -17.84 -18.54
N THR A 360 -2.69 -17.07 -17.45
CA THR A 360 -2.23 -17.50 -16.14
C THR A 360 -3.28 -17.26 -15.06
N TYR A 361 -3.26 -18.06 -14.00
CA TYR A 361 -4.04 -17.85 -12.78
C TYR A 361 -3.14 -17.57 -11.58
N ARG A 362 -3.69 -16.90 -10.56
CA ARG A 362 -3.06 -16.72 -9.25
C ARG A 362 -4.16 -16.70 -8.19
N PHE A 363 -3.85 -17.07 -6.95
CA PHE A 363 -4.81 -16.95 -5.85
C PHE A 363 -4.14 -16.54 -4.55
N ASP A 364 -4.97 -16.03 -3.63
CA ASP A 364 -4.60 -15.64 -2.26
C ASP A 364 -5.72 -16.05 -1.31
N LEU A 365 -5.41 -16.91 -0.34
CA LEU A 365 -6.34 -17.40 0.68
C LEU A 365 -5.86 -16.94 2.05
N VAL A 366 -6.69 -16.17 2.76
CA VAL A 366 -6.35 -15.53 4.03
C VAL A 366 -7.35 -15.93 5.12
N PHE A 367 -6.83 -16.27 6.30
CA PHE A 367 -7.61 -16.34 7.53
C PHE A 367 -6.95 -15.45 8.59
N GLY A 368 -7.64 -14.40 9.03
CA GLY A 368 -7.05 -13.35 9.84
C GLY A 368 -7.94 -12.83 10.97
N LYS A 369 -7.39 -11.91 11.75
CA LYS A 369 -8.07 -11.31 12.92
C LYS A 369 -8.13 -9.78 12.83
N LEU A 370 -9.32 -9.23 13.07
CA LEU A 370 -9.53 -7.79 13.21
C LEU A 370 -9.36 -7.35 14.67
N SER A 371 -8.91 -6.11 14.84
CA SER A 371 -8.67 -5.48 16.15
C SER A 371 -9.41 -4.16 16.26
N GLY A 372 -9.71 -3.72 17.49
CA GLY A 372 -10.37 -2.45 17.75
C GLY A 372 -11.87 -2.38 17.47
N HIS A 373 -12.48 -3.47 16.99
CA HIS A 373 -13.94 -3.62 16.97
C HIS A 373 -14.50 -3.68 18.40
N HIS A 374 -15.69 -3.12 18.58
CA HIS A 374 -16.49 -3.17 19.79
C HIS A 374 -17.64 -4.17 19.66
N TYR A 375 -18.25 -4.30 18.46
CA TYR A 375 -19.43 -5.13 18.21
C TYR A 375 -19.21 -6.03 16.99
N PRO A 376 -18.90 -7.32 17.19
CA PRO A 376 -18.36 -7.91 18.42
C PRO A 376 -16.88 -7.60 18.60
N ALA A 377 -16.43 -7.50 19.84
CA ALA A 377 -15.01 -7.39 20.13
C ALA A 377 -14.24 -8.64 19.64
N ARG A 378 -13.09 -8.41 18.98
CA ARG A 378 -12.15 -9.43 18.46
C ARG A 378 -12.73 -10.38 17.40
N PRO A 379 -13.34 -9.89 16.31
CA PRO A 379 -13.79 -10.74 15.22
C PRO A 379 -12.62 -11.26 14.38
N TYR A 380 -12.91 -12.31 13.62
CA TYR A 380 -12.02 -12.89 12.62
C TYR A 380 -12.54 -12.54 11.23
N PHE A 381 -11.71 -12.75 10.22
CA PHE A 381 -12.14 -12.73 8.83
C PHE A 381 -11.52 -13.88 8.06
N ASN A 382 -12.18 -14.29 6.98
CA ASN A 382 -11.60 -15.12 5.95
C ASN A 382 -11.79 -14.44 4.61
N GLY A 383 -10.81 -14.57 3.72
CA GLY A 383 -10.83 -13.99 2.40
C GLY A 383 -10.16 -14.90 1.38
N GLU A 384 -10.67 -14.84 0.16
CA GLU A 384 -10.27 -15.64 -0.98
C GLU A 384 -10.26 -14.71 -2.19
N LYS A 385 -9.13 -14.62 -2.88
CA LYS A 385 -9.02 -13.90 -4.15
C LYS A 385 -8.46 -14.83 -5.22
N ALA A 386 -9.10 -14.87 -6.37
CA ALA A 386 -8.67 -15.64 -7.54
C ALA A 386 -8.54 -14.69 -8.74
N ASP A 387 -7.34 -14.63 -9.30
CA ASP A 387 -6.95 -13.78 -10.42
C ASP A 387 -6.67 -14.60 -11.69
N PHE A 388 -7.01 -14.02 -12.84
CA PHE A 388 -6.92 -14.64 -14.16
C PHE A 388 -6.43 -13.60 -15.18
N THR A 389 -5.21 -13.77 -15.69
CA THR A 389 -4.61 -12.92 -16.73
C THR A 389 -4.64 -13.62 -18.09
N PHE A 390 -5.24 -12.99 -19.09
CA PHE A 390 -5.46 -13.50 -20.45
C PHE A 390 -4.57 -12.77 -21.47
N GLY A 391 -3.52 -13.45 -21.91
CA GLY A 391 -2.53 -12.91 -22.84
C GLY A 391 -1.86 -11.63 -22.32
N ARG A 392 -1.76 -10.61 -23.18
CA ARG A 392 -1.15 -9.30 -22.86
C ARG A 392 -2.19 -8.20 -22.59
N THR A 393 -3.47 -8.56 -22.51
CA THR A 393 -4.55 -7.60 -22.79
C THR A 393 -5.49 -7.41 -21.61
N PHE A 394 -5.89 -8.50 -20.95
CA PHE A 394 -6.98 -8.48 -19.99
C PHE A 394 -6.64 -9.32 -18.76
N GLU A 395 -6.84 -8.74 -17.59
CA GLU A 395 -6.77 -9.39 -16.27
C GLU A 395 -8.13 -9.22 -15.62
N MET A 396 -8.64 -10.26 -14.97
CA MET A 396 -9.82 -10.18 -14.13
C MET A 396 -9.67 -11.04 -12.88
N SER A 397 -10.24 -10.56 -11.80
CA SER A 397 -10.16 -11.14 -10.47
C SER A 397 -11.53 -11.21 -9.82
N PHE A 398 -11.73 -12.25 -9.01
CA PHE A 398 -12.89 -12.42 -8.15
C PHE A 398 -12.43 -12.50 -6.71
N THR A 399 -13.15 -11.81 -5.83
CA THR A 399 -12.87 -11.74 -4.39
C THR A 399 -14.10 -12.22 -3.64
N ARG A 400 -13.93 -13.12 -2.66
CA ARG A 400 -14.90 -13.42 -1.61
C ARG A 400 -14.22 -13.12 -0.28
N TRP A 401 -14.86 -12.39 0.61
CA TRP A 401 -14.38 -12.34 1.99
C TRP A 401 -15.52 -12.15 2.98
N SER A 402 -15.26 -12.36 4.26
CA SER A 402 -16.29 -12.18 5.28
C SER A 402 -15.73 -11.96 6.67
N ILE A 403 -16.46 -11.22 7.50
CA ILE A 403 -16.20 -11.08 8.93
C ILE A 403 -17.06 -12.10 9.68
N LEU A 404 -16.46 -12.84 10.60
CA LEU A 404 -17.12 -13.87 11.40
C LEU A 404 -16.54 -13.96 12.82
N TRP A 405 -17.32 -14.53 13.73
CA TRP A 405 -16.94 -14.77 15.13
C TRP A 405 -16.64 -13.50 15.92
N GLY A 406 -16.39 -13.65 17.23
CA GLY A 406 -16.13 -12.56 18.15
C GLY A 406 -16.77 -12.81 19.51
N VAL A 407 -16.69 -11.84 20.41
CA VAL A 407 -17.40 -11.92 21.70
C VAL A 407 -18.90 -11.86 21.49
N GLY A 408 -19.58 -12.98 21.76
CA GLY A 408 -21.03 -13.14 21.61
C GLY A 408 -21.43 -14.09 20.47
N HIS A 409 -20.53 -14.37 19.52
CA HIS A 409 -20.81 -15.20 18.35
C HIS A 409 -20.16 -16.59 18.47
N PRO A 410 -20.79 -17.68 18.00
CA PRO A 410 -20.23 -19.03 18.15
C PRO A 410 -18.97 -19.24 17.31
N MET A 411 -17.86 -19.60 17.95
CA MET A 411 -16.61 -19.99 17.28
C MET A 411 -16.53 -21.51 17.11
N THR A 412 -17.12 -22.04 16.05
CA THR A 412 -17.21 -23.50 15.79
C THR A 412 -16.92 -23.87 14.32
N LEU A 413 -16.53 -25.12 14.07
CA LEU A 413 -16.41 -25.65 12.69
C LEU A 413 -17.76 -25.60 11.94
N GLY A 414 -18.89 -25.73 12.64
CA GLY A 414 -20.22 -25.56 12.07
C GLY A 414 -20.44 -24.14 11.53
N SER A 415 -20.20 -23.12 12.36
CA SER A 415 -20.29 -21.71 11.94
C SER A 415 -19.28 -21.35 10.83
N LEU A 416 -18.06 -21.91 10.84
CA LEU A 416 -17.10 -21.70 9.76
C LEU A 416 -17.62 -22.29 8.44
N LYS A 417 -18.14 -23.53 8.48
CA LYS A 417 -18.77 -24.15 7.30
C LYS A 417 -19.96 -23.32 6.80
N THR A 418 -20.82 -22.83 7.69
CA THR A 418 -21.94 -21.95 7.31
C THR A 418 -21.43 -20.68 6.65
N ASN A 419 -20.43 -20.02 7.22
CA ASN A 419 -19.84 -18.81 6.63
C ASN A 419 -19.22 -19.05 5.23
N LEU A 420 -18.48 -20.15 5.07
CA LEU A 420 -17.81 -20.49 3.81
C LEU A 420 -18.79 -20.86 2.68
N PHE A 421 -19.87 -21.58 3.00
CA PHE A 421 -20.71 -22.24 1.99
C PHE A 421 -22.20 -21.83 1.99
N SER A 422 -22.65 -20.96 2.90
CA SER A 422 -24.03 -20.45 2.89
C SER A 422 -24.26 -19.46 1.76
N SER A 423 -25.35 -19.64 1.00
CA SER A 423 -25.93 -18.63 0.12
C SER A 423 -26.98 -17.75 0.81
N THR A 424 -27.43 -18.11 2.02
CA THR A 424 -28.36 -17.31 2.84
C THR A 424 -27.61 -16.16 3.51
N SER A 425 -28.19 -14.96 3.49
CA SER A 425 -27.62 -13.71 4.04
C SER A 425 -28.03 -13.36 5.46
N THR A 426 -28.84 -14.20 6.12
CA THR A 426 -29.30 -13.97 7.49
C THR A 426 -29.24 -15.26 8.30
N GLY A 427 -29.12 -15.10 9.61
CA GLY A 427 -29.29 -16.18 10.58
C GLY A 427 -30.74 -16.68 10.69
N CYS A 428 -30.97 -17.58 11.65
CA CYS A 428 -32.28 -18.12 12.00
C CYS A 428 -33.09 -17.16 12.88
N GLY A 429 -32.44 -16.11 13.41
CA GLY A 429 -33.11 -14.92 13.93
C GLY A 429 -32.27 -13.66 13.69
N PHE A 430 -32.93 -12.49 13.69
CA PHE A 430 -32.27 -11.18 13.56
C PHE A 430 -31.62 -10.68 14.87
N GLY A 431 -31.33 -11.60 15.79
CA GLY A 431 -30.71 -11.27 17.07
C GLY A 431 -29.21 -11.03 16.91
N TYR A 432 -28.67 -10.10 17.71
CA TYR A 432 -27.23 -9.95 17.84
C TYR A 432 -26.60 -11.22 18.43
N GLY A 433 -25.56 -11.75 17.78
CA GLY A 433 -24.92 -13.00 18.18
C GLY A 433 -25.68 -14.27 17.76
N ASP A 434 -26.58 -14.21 16.78
CA ASP A 434 -27.35 -15.39 16.36
C ASP A 434 -26.44 -16.56 15.94
N ARG A 435 -26.83 -17.77 16.36
CA ARG A 435 -26.03 -18.98 16.20
C ARG A 435 -26.00 -19.50 14.77
N CYS A 436 -27.03 -19.20 13.99
CA CYS A 436 -27.11 -19.59 12.58
C CYS A 436 -26.55 -18.52 11.64
N ASP A 437 -26.13 -17.37 12.17
CA ASP A 437 -25.65 -16.25 11.36
C ASP A 437 -24.41 -16.68 10.54
N PRO A 438 -24.41 -16.47 9.22
CA PRO A 438 -23.30 -16.85 8.34
C PRO A 438 -22.11 -15.89 8.44
N GLY A 439 -22.19 -14.82 9.23
CA GLY A 439 -21.26 -13.72 9.19
C GLY A 439 -21.52 -12.77 8.02
N ASP A 440 -20.76 -11.70 8.04
CA ASP A 440 -20.88 -10.55 7.16
C ASP A 440 -20.07 -10.78 5.88
N ARG A 441 -20.73 -11.21 4.80
CA ARG A 441 -20.12 -11.77 3.58
C ARG A 441 -20.16 -10.79 2.42
N LYS A 442 -19.05 -10.74 1.70
CA LYS A 442 -18.72 -9.77 0.66
C LYS A 442 -18.18 -10.45 -0.58
N SER A 443 -18.53 -9.87 -1.71
CA SER A 443 -17.92 -10.21 -3.00
C SER A 443 -17.27 -8.99 -3.63
N GLY A 444 -16.30 -9.25 -4.50
CA GLY A 444 -15.61 -8.23 -5.29
C GLY A 444 -15.28 -8.76 -6.67
N PHE A 445 -15.25 -7.86 -7.64
CA PHE A 445 -14.81 -8.15 -9.00
C PHE A 445 -13.97 -6.98 -9.49
N ASP A 446 -12.81 -7.30 -10.02
CA ASP A 446 -11.85 -6.31 -10.48
C ASP A 446 -11.24 -6.73 -11.80
N PHE A 447 -10.90 -5.76 -12.64
CA PHE A 447 -10.32 -6.02 -13.94
C PHE A 447 -9.29 -4.97 -14.33
N ARG A 448 -8.38 -5.35 -15.22
CA ARG A 448 -7.45 -4.46 -15.91
C ARG A 448 -7.42 -4.80 -17.40
N LEU A 449 -7.55 -3.78 -18.24
CA LEU A 449 -7.63 -3.88 -19.69
C LEU A 449 -6.60 -2.92 -20.34
N HIS A 450 -5.58 -3.50 -20.97
CA HIS A 450 -4.72 -2.79 -21.91
C HIS A 450 -5.52 -2.59 -23.21
N VAL A 451 -5.91 -1.34 -23.50
CA VAL A 451 -6.92 -1.05 -24.54
C VAL A 451 -6.47 -1.58 -25.92
N PRO A 452 -7.24 -2.43 -26.62
CA PRO A 452 -6.86 -2.91 -27.95
C PRO A 452 -6.54 -1.76 -28.92
N GLY A 453 -5.42 -1.88 -29.64
CA GLY A 453 -4.86 -0.81 -30.48
C GLY A 453 -4.04 0.26 -29.73
N LEU A 454 -4.29 0.47 -28.43
CA LEU A 454 -3.59 1.42 -27.56
C LEU A 454 -2.90 0.73 -26.35
N ARG A 455 -2.70 -0.59 -26.42
CA ARG A 455 -2.32 -1.47 -25.28
C ARG A 455 -1.03 -1.09 -24.53
N ASN A 456 -0.13 -0.37 -25.20
CA ASN A 456 1.15 0.11 -24.63
C ASN A 456 1.08 1.58 -24.15
N TYR A 457 -0.11 2.19 -24.15
CA TYR A 457 -0.34 3.62 -23.91
C TYR A 457 -1.55 3.91 -23.00
N VAL A 458 -2.57 3.05 -23.00
CA VAL A 458 -3.78 3.23 -22.19
C VAL A 458 -4.16 1.92 -21.50
N THR A 459 -4.21 1.97 -20.18
CA THR A 459 -4.74 0.90 -19.33
C THR A 459 -6.01 1.41 -18.66
N LEU A 460 -7.12 0.73 -18.86
CA LEU A 460 -8.35 0.90 -18.08
C LEU A 460 -8.37 -0.16 -16.98
N TYR A 461 -8.97 0.16 -15.85
CA TYR A 461 -9.19 -0.82 -14.78
C TYR A 461 -10.40 -0.42 -13.96
N ALA A 462 -10.94 -1.36 -13.20
CA ALA A 462 -11.88 -1.06 -12.13
C ALA A 462 -11.73 -2.08 -11.01
N ASP A 463 -12.13 -1.64 -9.83
CA ASP A 463 -12.44 -2.49 -8.69
C ASP A 463 -13.93 -2.35 -8.35
N SER A 464 -14.55 -3.38 -7.81
CA SER A 464 -15.96 -3.37 -7.39
C SER A 464 -16.18 -4.22 -6.16
N TYR A 465 -17.22 -3.88 -5.41
CA TYR A 465 -17.51 -4.46 -4.10
C TYR A 465 -19.02 -4.57 -3.91
N ALA A 466 -19.47 -5.66 -3.31
CA ALA A 466 -20.85 -5.87 -2.93
C ALA A 466 -20.96 -6.56 -1.56
N ASP A 467 -21.95 -6.14 -0.77
CA ASP A 467 -22.37 -6.82 0.45
C ASP A 467 -23.54 -7.77 0.11
N ASP A 468 -23.48 -9.00 0.61
CA ASP A 468 -24.47 -10.07 0.44
C ASP A 468 -24.82 -10.55 -0.99
N GLU A 469 -24.44 -9.86 -2.05
CA GLU A 469 -24.48 -10.38 -3.42
C GLU A 469 -23.35 -11.41 -3.69
N PRO A 470 -23.60 -12.52 -4.42
CA PRO A 470 -22.57 -13.52 -4.73
C PRO A 470 -21.41 -13.02 -5.60
N SER A 471 -21.69 -12.09 -6.52
CA SER A 471 -20.72 -11.46 -7.42
C SER A 471 -21.20 -10.08 -7.84
N PRO A 472 -20.34 -9.05 -7.93
CA PRO A 472 -20.75 -7.74 -8.42
C PRO A 472 -21.21 -7.73 -9.89
N ILE A 473 -20.83 -8.75 -10.68
CA ILE A 473 -21.25 -8.89 -12.08
C ILE A 473 -22.74 -9.28 -12.19
N ASP A 474 -23.32 -9.93 -11.18
CA ASP A 474 -24.71 -10.40 -11.23
C ASP A 474 -25.72 -9.24 -11.23
N ALA A 475 -25.36 -8.13 -10.58
CA ALA A 475 -26.18 -6.91 -10.53
C ALA A 475 -25.31 -5.63 -10.54
N PRO A 476 -24.61 -5.30 -11.66
CA PRO A 476 -23.59 -4.25 -11.69
C PRO A 476 -24.08 -2.83 -11.33
N ARG A 477 -25.39 -2.60 -11.34
CA ARG A 477 -26.00 -1.35 -10.90
C ARG A 477 -26.16 -1.23 -9.38
N ARG A 478 -26.19 -2.35 -8.65
CA ARG A 478 -26.48 -2.45 -7.21
C ARG A 478 -25.23 -2.58 -6.34
N VAL A 479 -24.09 -2.14 -6.84
CA VAL A 479 -22.77 -2.42 -6.23
C VAL A 479 -21.85 -1.21 -6.34
N VAL A 480 -20.83 -1.18 -5.48
CA VAL A 480 -19.77 -0.17 -5.39
C VAL A 480 -18.82 -0.34 -6.57
N TRP A 481 -18.39 0.77 -7.17
CA TRP A 481 -17.44 0.78 -8.28
C TRP A 481 -16.32 1.80 -8.06
N HIS A 482 -15.12 1.41 -8.49
CA HIS A 482 -13.93 2.24 -8.49
C HIS A 482 -13.15 2.10 -9.81
N PRO A 483 -13.68 2.62 -10.94
CA PRO A 483 -12.95 2.70 -12.21
C PRO A 483 -11.76 3.65 -12.17
N GLY A 484 -10.77 3.36 -13.01
CA GLY A 484 -9.62 4.21 -13.28
C GLY A 484 -9.06 4.05 -14.69
N ILE A 485 -8.27 5.05 -15.10
CA ILE A 485 -7.51 5.09 -16.34
C ILE A 485 -6.08 5.52 -16.05
N TYR A 486 -5.12 4.82 -16.63
CA TYR A 486 -3.68 5.10 -16.51
C TYR A 486 -3.02 5.16 -17.88
N LEU A 487 -2.28 6.25 -18.10
CA LEU A 487 -1.38 6.46 -19.23
C LEU A 487 0.05 6.47 -18.65
N PRO A 488 0.90 5.46 -18.93
CA PRO A 488 2.27 5.42 -18.41
C PRO A 488 3.17 6.51 -19.01
N ARG A 489 2.73 7.11 -20.12
CA ARG A 489 3.39 8.19 -20.85
C ARG A 489 2.37 9.02 -21.63
N LEU A 490 2.56 10.33 -21.70
CA LEU A 490 1.72 11.24 -22.46
C LEU A 490 2.26 11.46 -23.89
N PRO A 491 1.41 11.80 -24.88
CA PRO A 491 1.86 12.19 -26.22
C PRO A 491 2.86 13.34 -26.17
N TYR A 492 3.99 13.19 -26.84
CA TYR A 492 5.14 14.12 -26.85
C TYR A 492 5.82 14.39 -25.49
N LEU A 493 5.33 13.80 -24.39
CA LEU A 493 5.85 13.95 -23.04
C LEU A 493 6.10 12.54 -22.46
N PRO A 494 7.09 11.79 -22.99
CA PRO A 494 7.30 10.38 -22.66
C PRO A 494 7.49 10.15 -21.15
N HIS A 495 8.17 11.07 -20.47
CA HIS A 495 8.47 10.97 -19.04
C HIS A 495 7.29 11.38 -18.13
N MET A 496 6.16 11.83 -18.67
CA MET A 496 4.98 12.21 -17.89
C MET A 496 3.92 11.12 -17.95
N ASP A 497 3.55 10.58 -16.79
CA ASP A 497 2.36 9.74 -16.65
C ASP A 497 1.12 10.56 -16.30
N PHE A 498 -0.06 9.95 -16.48
CA PHE A 498 -1.33 10.50 -16.02
C PHE A 498 -2.22 9.38 -15.51
N ARG A 499 -2.91 9.62 -14.39
CA ARG A 499 -3.89 8.71 -13.80
C ARG A 499 -5.12 9.49 -13.35
N PHE A 500 -6.29 8.90 -13.59
CA PHE A 500 -7.56 9.38 -13.07
C PHE A 500 -8.36 8.20 -12.51
N GLU A 501 -8.83 8.33 -11.27
CA GLU A 501 -9.63 7.33 -10.56
C GLU A 501 -10.91 7.97 -10.01
N ALA A 502 -12.00 7.19 -10.00
CA ALA A 502 -13.31 7.63 -9.53
C ALA A 502 -13.93 6.54 -8.65
N ALA A 503 -13.84 6.69 -7.32
CA ALA A 503 -14.41 5.76 -6.35
C ALA A 503 -15.86 6.15 -5.99
N SER A 504 -16.77 5.19 -5.90
CA SER A 504 -18.17 5.37 -5.45
C SER A 504 -18.56 4.25 -4.52
N SER A 505 -18.68 4.53 -3.22
CA SER A 505 -19.28 3.65 -2.19
C SER A 505 -20.81 3.80 -2.07
N GLU A 506 -21.42 4.50 -3.03
CA GLU A 506 -22.85 4.57 -3.32
C GLU A 506 -23.13 3.70 -4.56
N GLU A 507 -24.23 2.94 -4.60
CA GLU A 507 -24.57 2.14 -5.80
C GLU A 507 -25.05 3.03 -6.97
N LEU A 508 -25.13 2.45 -8.17
CA LEU A 508 -25.52 3.18 -9.39
C LEU A 508 -27.05 3.29 -9.56
N SER A 509 -27.84 2.42 -8.91
CA SER A 509 -29.31 2.48 -9.01
C SER A 509 -29.95 3.54 -8.10
N GLN A 510 -29.42 3.73 -6.89
CA GLN A 510 -29.99 4.61 -5.87
C GLN A 510 -28.97 4.92 -4.76
N ASP A 511 -29.21 6.01 -4.04
CA ASP A 511 -28.54 6.31 -2.78
C ASP A 511 -29.29 5.61 -1.64
N GLU A 512 -28.64 4.68 -0.94
CA GLU A 512 -29.19 3.95 0.22
C GLU A 512 -28.67 4.49 1.56
N GLY A 513 -28.01 5.65 1.54
CA GLY A 513 -27.31 6.19 2.70
C GLY A 513 -26.13 5.31 3.13
N GLY A 514 -25.57 5.62 4.29
CA GLY A 514 -24.50 4.83 4.91
C GLY A 514 -24.95 3.49 5.49
N THR A 515 -26.07 2.91 5.05
CA THR A 515 -26.77 1.79 5.73
C THR A 515 -26.49 0.40 5.15
N ARG A 516 -25.87 0.33 3.96
CA ARG A 516 -25.52 -0.93 3.30
C ARG A 516 -24.01 -1.13 3.19
N PHE A 517 -23.33 -0.36 2.34
CA PHE A 517 -21.94 -0.67 2.02
C PHE A 517 -20.98 -0.45 3.21
N PHE A 518 -20.13 -1.44 3.46
CA PHE A 518 -19.10 -1.46 4.51
C PHE A 518 -19.62 -1.51 5.97
N ILE A 519 -20.92 -1.69 6.20
CA ILE A 519 -21.55 -1.81 7.52
C ILE A 519 -22.42 -3.08 7.60
N ASN A 520 -22.58 -3.64 8.81
CA ASN A 520 -23.36 -4.85 9.01
C ASN A 520 -24.19 -4.83 10.31
N ASN A 521 -25.24 -5.66 10.38
CA ASN A 521 -26.13 -5.75 11.54
C ASN A 521 -25.51 -6.48 12.76
N GLN A 522 -24.55 -7.37 12.54
CA GLN A 522 -23.76 -8.06 13.57
C GLN A 522 -22.42 -7.37 13.83
N TYR A 523 -21.78 -6.81 12.79
CA TYR A 523 -20.43 -6.23 12.85
C TYR A 523 -20.51 -4.69 12.67
N ARG A 524 -20.76 -3.95 13.76
CA ARG A 524 -21.06 -2.49 13.71
C ARG A 524 -19.88 -1.64 13.29
N ASP A 525 -18.69 -1.98 13.78
CA ASP A 525 -17.44 -1.33 13.38
C ASP A 525 -17.05 -1.62 11.91
N GLY A 526 -17.86 -2.42 11.20
CA GLY A 526 -17.80 -2.63 9.76
C GLY A 526 -16.46 -3.14 9.23
N ASN A 527 -16.10 -2.69 8.03
CA ASN A 527 -14.85 -3.08 7.36
C ASN A 527 -13.61 -2.35 7.91
N THR A 528 -13.44 -2.30 9.23
CA THR A 528 -12.30 -1.61 9.85
C THR A 528 -11.30 -2.53 10.53
N ASN A 529 -10.06 -2.06 10.67
CA ASN A 529 -9.10 -2.55 11.66
C ASN A 529 -8.56 -1.35 12.45
N LYS A 530 -8.80 -1.35 13.76
CA LYS A 530 -8.48 -0.26 14.70
C LYS A 530 -9.09 1.10 14.30
N GLY A 531 -10.31 1.09 13.74
CA GLY A 531 -11.03 2.30 13.30
C GLY A 531 -10.61 2.86 11.93
N PHE A 532 -9.66 2.23 11.25
CA PHE A 532 -9.31 2.55 9.86
C PHE A 532 -10.01 1.57 8.94
N LEU A 533 -10.67 2.05 7.87
CA LEU A 533 -11.21 1.18 6.82
C LEU A 533 -10.10 0.33 6.19
N LEU A 534 -10.35 -0.97 6.08
CA LEU A 534 -9.50 -1.97 5.41
C LEU A 534 -9.34 -1.63 3.92
N GLY A 535 -10.47 -1.33 3.27
CA GLY A 535 -10.51 -0.91 1.89
C GLY A 535 -10.29 0.60 1.70
N ASN A 536 -10.94 1.15 0.67
CA ASN A 536 -10.71 2.51 0.20
C ASN A 536 -11.16 3.59 1.20
N ALA A 537 -10.30 4.58 1.40
CA ALA A 537 -10.53 5.76 2.24
C ALA A 537 -11.57 6.77 1.71
N VAL A 538 -12.35 6.43 0.66
CA VAL A 538 -13.53 7.16 0.21
C VAL A 538 -14.60 7.21 1.31
N GLY A 539 -14.66 6.20 2.18
CA GLY A 539 -15.61 6.12 3.28
C GLY A 539 -16.92 5.42 2.92
N ARG A 540 -17.86 5.37 3.87
CA ARG A 540 -19.26 4.98 3.63
C ARG A 540 -19.97 6.06 2.82
N ASP A 541 -20.81 5.63 1.87
CA ASP A 541 -21.76 6.47 1.13
C ASP A 541 -21.16 7.79 0.61
N ALA A 542 -20.12 7.63 -0.21
CA ALA A 542 -19.34 8.73 -0.73
C ALA A 542 -18.81 8.45 -2.14
N ARG A 543 -18.63 9.54 -2.90
CA ARG A 543 -18.03 9.54 -4.23
C ARG A 543 -16.78 10.40 -4.22
N ALA A 544 -15.68 9.89 -4.76
CA ALA A 544 -14.42 10.61 -4.88
C ALA A 544 -13.88 10.58 -6.31
N LEU A 545 -13.36 11.71 -6.77
CA LEU A 545 -12.59 11.82 -8.01
C LEU A 545 -11.16 12.23 -7.66
N GLU A 546 -10.17 11.55 -8.20
CA GLU A 546 -8.75 11.91 -8.09
C GLU A 546 -8.10 11.92 -9.46
N GLY A 547 -7.42 13.02 -9.80
CA GLY A 547 -6.59 13.13 -10.99
C GLY A 547 -5.17 13.51 -10.62
N ARG A 548 -4.17 12.80 -11.15
CA ARG A 548 -2.75 13.06 -10.87
C ARG A 548 -1.83 12.78 -12.05
N THR A 549 -0.68 13.44 -12.05
CA THR A 549 0.35 13.30 -13.09
C THR A 549 1.74 13.31 -12.46
N GLY A 550 2.58 12.34 -12.85
CA GLY A 550 3.96 12.20 -12.40
C GLY A 550 4.97 12.43 -13.52
N TYR A 551 6.00 13.23 -13.25
CA TYR A 551 7.18 13.36 -14.10
C TYR A 551 8.31 12.46 -13.57
N TRP A 552 8.83 11.57 -14.43
CA TRP A 552 9.94 10.68 -14.13
C TRP A 552 11.27 11.27 -14.62
N PHE A 553 12.13 11.67 -13.68
CA PHE A 553 13.52 12.08 -13.97
C PHE A 553 14.45 10.86 -14.04
N SER A 554 14.17 9.83 -13.23
CA SER A 554 14.80 8.51 -13.25
C SER A 554 13.84 7.48 -12.65
N ALA A 555 14.21 6.19 -12.64
CA ALA A 555 13.40 5.15 -11.97
C ALA A 555 13.13 5.43 -10.48
N ARG A 556 14.06 6.11 -9.79
CA ARG A 556 13.99 6.44 -8.36
C ARG A 556 13.89 7.95 -8.10
N THR A 557 13.54 8.74 -9.12
CA THR A 557 13.34 10.18 -9.01
C THR A 557 12.09 10.59 -9.78
N ARG A 558 10.99 10.80 -9.06
CA ARG A 558 9.67 11.13 -9.62
C ARG A 558 9.04 12.26 -8.81
N VAL A 559 8.38 13.20 -9.48
CA VAL A 559 7.52 14.21 -8.83
C VAL A 559 6.12 14.05 -9.38
N GLU A 560 5.16 13.76 -8.51
CA GLU A 560 3.73 13.63 -8.79
C GLU A 560 2.96 14.77 -8.13
N ALA A 561 2.02 15.36 -8.87
CA ALA A 561 1.04 16.30 -8.34
C ALA A 561 -0.37 15.77 -8.63
N GLY A 562 -1.26 15.94 -7.67
CA GLY A 562 -2.64 15.45 -7.74
C GLY A 562 -3.66 16.39 -7.11
N TYR A 563 -4.90 16.19 -7.50
CA TYR A 563 -6.07 16.85 -6.92
C TYR A 563 -7.17 15.81 -6.71
N ARG A 564 -7.79 15.86 -5.55
CA ARG A 564 -8.89 14.99 -5.14
C ARG A 564 -10.06 15.79 -4.61
N GLN A 565 -11.26 15.32 -4.91
CA GLN A 565 -12.49 15.78 -4.27
C GLN A 565 -13.30 14.56 -3.84
N THR A 566 -13.75 14.54 -2.58
CA THR A 566 -14.69 13.56 -2.03
C THR A 566 -15.99 14.25 -1.63
N LYS A 567 -17.13 13.62 -1.96
CA LYS A 567 -18.49 14.04 -1.62
C LYS A 567 -19.15 12.91 -0.86
N THR A 568 -19.61 13.18 0.36
CA THR A 568 -20.36 12.22 1.19
C THR A 568 -21.83 12.62 1.15
N SER A 569 -22.75 11.67 1.00
CA SER A 569 -24.17 11.99 0.86
C SER A 569 -24.73 12.66 2.12
N SER A 570 -25.80 13.43 1.92
CA SER A 570 -26.68 13.91 2.98
C SER A 570 -27.61 12.84 3.54
N LEU A 571 -27.71 11.66 2.91
CA LEU A 571 -28.42 10.50 3.48
C LEU A 571 -27.61 9.78 4.55
N PHE A 572 -26.28 9.72 4.42
CA PHE A 572 -25.39 9.29 5.50
C PHE A 572 -25.12 10.38 6.54
N LEU A 573 -24.48 11.49 6.17
CA LEU A 573 -24.09 12.53 7.13
C LEU A 573 -25.09 13.69 7.14
N PRO A 574 -25.58 14.16 8.31
CA PRO A 574 -26.43 15.34 8.40
C PRO A 574 -25.78 16.59 7.76
N GLY A 575 -26.39 17.08 6.66
CA GLY A 575 -25.86 18.19 5.86
C GLY A 575 -24.80 17.81 4.82
N GLY A 576 -24.50 16.51 4.68
CA GLY A 576 -23.52 15.95 3.75
C GLY A 576 -22.07 16.22 4.12
N GLY A 577 -21.16 15.75 3.27
CA GLY A 577 -19.72 16.00 3.41
C GLY A 577 -19.10 16.49 2.10
N THR A 578 -18.09 17.34 2.19
CA THR A 578 -17.20 17.66 1.06
C THR A 578 -15.78 17.85 1.55
N THR A 579 -14.88 16.98 1.09
CA THR A 579 -13.44 17.13 1.26
C THR A 579 -12.81 17.41 -0.09
N THR A 580 -11.79 18.25 -0.14
CA THR A 580 -11.07 18.62 -1.37
C THR A 580 -9.64 18.89 -1.01
N ASP A 581 -8.72 18.19 -1.65
CA ASP A 581 -7.29 18.30 -1.37
C ASP A 581 -6.47 18.37 -2.67
N GLY A 582 -5.39 19.15 -2.61
CA GLY A 582 -4.36 19.19 -3.63
C GLY A 582 -3.03 18.79 -3.01
N PHE A 583 -2.33 17.84 -3.62
CA PHE A 583 -1.15 17.21 -3.05
C PHE A 583 0.02 17.14 -4.03
N LEU A 584 1.22 17.04 -3.48
CA LEU A 584 2.47 16.75 -4.18
C LEU A 584 3.20 15.64 -3.44
N ASN A 585 3.66 14.64 -4.19
CA ASN A 585 4.49 13.54 -3.73
C ASN A 585 5.77 13.50 -4.57
N ALA A 586 6.93 13.53 -3.93
CA ALA A 586 8.23 13.52 -4.61
C ALA A 586 9.15 12.45 -4.02
N SER A 587 9.75 11.64 -4.88
CA SER A 587 10.87 10.76 -4.54
C SER A 587 12.15 11.25 -5.20
N TYR A 588 13.26 11.16 -4.48
CA TYR A 588 14.59 11.53 -4.96
C TYR A 588 15.66 10.59 -4.38
N ALA A 589 16.31 9.81 -5.24
CA ALA A 589 17.50 9.04 -4.87
C ALA A 589 18.76 9.91 -4.93
N PHE A 590 19.43 10.10 -3.78
CA PHE A 590 20.74 10.76 -3.71
C PHE A 590 21.84 9.87 -4.29
N ASN A 591 21.72 8.56 -4.10
CA ASN A 591 22.59 7.51 -4.63
C ASN A 591 21.83 6.16 -4.61
N ARG A 592 22.54 5.02 -4.69
CA ARG A 592 21.92 3.69 -4.67
C ARG A 592 21.33 3.30 -3.32
N GLU A 593 21.96 3.69 -2.21
CA GLU A 593 21.49 3.38 -0.85
C GLU A 593 20.55 4.46 -0.30
N TRP A 594 20.76 5.75 -0.60
CA TRP A 594 20.03 6.83 0.07
C TRP A 594 18.97 7.48 -0.80
N SER A 595 17.76 7.61 -0.26
CA SER A 595 16.64 8.33 -0.89
C SER A 595 15.87 9.22 0.08
N LEU A 596 15.19 10.22 -0.48
CA LEU A 596 14.25 11.13 0.18
C LEU A 596 12.88 10.95 -0.46
N GLN A 597 11.85 10.85 0.36
CA GLN A 597 10.45 11.01 -0.03
C GLN A 597 9.89 12.27 0.63
N VAL A 598 9.05 13.03 -0.07
CA VAL A 598 8.39 14.23 0.44
C VAL A 598 6.93 14.22 -0.01
N PHE A 599 6.02 14.37 0.96
CA PHE A 599 4.60 14.56 0.72
C PHE A 599 4.15 15.90 1.30
N THR A 600 3.33 16.63 0.57
CA THR A 600 2.64 17.83 1.06
C THR A 600 1.24 17.89 0.48
N GLN A 601 0.29 18.36 1.27
CA GLN A 601 -1.08 18.59 0.83
C GLN A 601 -1.69 19.84 1.48
N TYR A 602 -2.57 20.47 0.74
CA TYR A 602 -3.52 21.44 1.24
C TYR A 602 -4.92 20.85 1.12
N GLU A 603 -5.60 20.71 2.26
CA GLU A 603 -6.90 20.08 2.42
C GLU A 603 -7.92 21.13 2.90
N ARG A 604 -9.11 21.10 2.29
CA ARG A 604 -10.31 21.79 2.76
C ARG A 604 -11.39 20.75 2.98
N PHE A 605 -12.07 20.79 4.12
CA PHE A 605 -13.28 20.01 4.33
C PHE A 605 -14.44 20.84 4.90
N LEU A 606 -15.66 20.44 4.54
CA LEU A 606 -16.92 20.97 5.07
C LEU A 606 -17.81 19.77 5.38
N ILE A 607 -17.94 19.46 6.66
CA ILE A 607 -18.75 18.35 7.18
C ILE A 607 -19.55 18.92 8.37
N PRO A 608 -20.76 19.46 8.14
CA PRO A 608 -21.51 20.19 9.16
C PRO A 608 -21.85 19.36 10.41
N ALA A 609 -21.97 18.03 10.26
CA ALA A 609 -22.17 17.09 11.36
C ALA A 609 -20.93 16.93 12.28
N TYR A 610 -19.74 17.31 11.81
CA TYR A 610 -18.48 17.16 12.56
C TYR A 610 -17.93 18.49 13.08
N LEU A 611 -17.76 19.49 12.20
CA LEU A 611 -17.25 20.81 12.57
C LEU A 611 -18.01 21.94 11.83
N PRO A 612 -18.31 23.06 12.51
CA PRO A 612 -19.06 24.15 11.91
C PRO A 612 -18.22 24.90 10.87
N GLY A 613 -18.77 25.07 9.66
CA GLY A 613 -18.15 25.84 8.58
C GLY A 613 -17.00 25.11 7.87
N SER A 614 -16.35 25.84 6.94
CA SER A 614 -15.26 25.31 6.13
C SER A 614 -13.97 25.24 6.94
N GLN A 615 -13.43 24.05 7.11
CA GLN A 615 -12.13 23.81 7.75
C GLN A 615 -11.02 23.74 6.69
N HIS A 616 -9.81 24.16 7.10
CA HIS A 616 -8.66 24.29 6.22
C HIS A 616 -7.42 23.74 6.94
N ASN A 617 -6.63 22.95 6.22
CA ASN A 617 -5.51 22.20 6.76
C ASN A 617 -4.36 22.19 5.75
N THR A 618 -3.14 22.44 6.23
CA THR A 618 -1.91 22.19 5.48
C THR A 618 -1.15 21.12 6.24
N SER A 619 -0.73 20.07 5.55
CA SER A 619 -0.01 18.97 6.17
C SER A 619 1.01 18.38 5.21
N GLY A 620 2.00 17.68 5.76
CA GLY A 620 3.03 17.03 4.97
C GLY A 620 3.99 16.25 5.85
N TRP A 621 4.85 15.49 5.19
CA TRP A 621 5.94 14.76 5.83
C TRP A 621 7.11 14.61 4.85
N PHE A 622 8.30 14.39 5.40
CA PHE A 622 9.44 13.93 4.63
C PHE A 622 10.03 12.70 5.30
N GLN A 623 10.52 11.76 4.50
CA GLN A 623 11.15 10.53 4.94
C GLN A 623 12.51 10.38 4.27
N ILE A 624 13.56 10.19 5.06
CA ILE A 624 14.87 9.77 4.56
C ILE A 624 14.96 8.26 4.76
N THR A 625 15.24 7.53 3.69
CA THR A 625 15.41 6.08 3.69
C THR A 625 16.83 5.73 3.25
N TRP A 626 17.44 4.81 4.00
CA TRP A 626 18.68 4.11 3.70
C TRP A 626 18.35 2.67 3.37
N ASP A 627 18.59 2.27 2.12
CA ASP A 627 18.43 0.93 1.56
C ASP A 627 19.81 0.28 1.36
N PRO A 628 20.49 -0.21 2.42
CA PRO A 628 21.84 -0.75 2.27
C PRO A 628 21.89 -2.06 1.48
N SER A 629 20.81 -2.85 1.50
CA SER A 629 20.79 -4.24 0.98
C SER A 629 22.00 -5.05 1.45
N ARG A 630 22.40 -4.88 2.72
CA ARG A 630 23.60 -5.52 3.27
C ARG A 630 23.25 -6.81 3.98
N SER A 631 23.96 -7.86 3.59
CA SER A 631 24.04 -9.11 4.35
C SER A 631 24.47 -8.80 5.79
N ILE A 632 23.67 -9.22 6.76
CA ILE A 632 23.99 -9.19 8.19
C ILE A 632 24.77 -10.46 8.54
N PHE A 633 24.40 -11.59 7.93
CA PHE A 633 25.11 -12.87 8.00
C PHE A 633 24.91 -13.67 6.71
N SER A 634 26.01 -14.14 6.12
CA SER A 634 26.10 -15.20 5.10
C SER A 634 26.78 -16.43 5.72
N HIS A 635 26.46 -17.65 5.28
CA HIS A 635 26.71 -18.86 6.07
C HIS A 635 27.54 -19.96 5.41
#